data_AF-A0AAV5B3X2-F1
#
_entry.id   AF-A0AAV5B3X2-F1
#
_cell.length_a   1.000
_cell.length_b   1.000
_cell.length_c   1.000
_cell.angle_alpha   90.00
_cell.angle_beta   90.00
_cell.angle_gamma   90.00
#
_symmetry.space_group_name_H-M   'P 1'
#
loop_
_entity.id
_entity.type
_entity.pdbx_description
1 polymer ?
#
loop_
_entity_poly.entity_id
_entity_poly.type
_entity_poly.pdbx_seq_one_letter_code
_entity_poly.pdbx_strand_id
1 'polypeptide(L)'
;MSPLVGRLAESVLYGVAVGRRAATAVDSVMERWRQAMGSRRTGAAARLLPHLVAQPVTSVAIAAKALGVSERQALNVLDEACEAQVVSPCGNRRRGRFFQATELLEIVDAVGAEDGLRRALPR
;
A
#
# COMPACT_ATOMS: atom_id res chain seq x y z
N MET A 1 13.78 -30.97 23.74
CA MET A 1 13.12 -29.64 23.60
C MET A 1 11.63 -29.85 23.78
N SER A 2 10.93 -29.01 24.55
CA SER A 2 9.47 -29.11 24.66
C SER A 2 8.83 -28.88 23.28
N PRO A 3 7.82 -29.66 22.86
CA PRO A 3 7.18 -29.52 21.55
C PRO A 3 6.58 -28.11 21.32
N LEU A 4 6.21 -27.40 22.40
CA LEU A 4 5.74 -26.01 22.32
C LEU A 4 6.84 -25.04 21.87
N VAL A 5 8.07 -25.21 22.39
CA VAL A 5 9.20 -24.34 22.08
C VAL A 5 9.61 -24.50 20.62
N GLY A 6 9.62 -25.73 20.11
CA GLY A 6 9.89 -26.00 18.69
C GLY A 6 8.86 -25.33 17.77
N ARG A 7 7.57 -25.52 18.04
CA ARG A 7 6.48 -24.93 17.24
C ARG A 7 6.46 -23.41 17.29
N LEU A 8 6.77 -22.81 18.45
CA LEU A 8 6.89 -21.37 18.57
C LEU A 8 8.05 -20.84 17.72
N ALA A 9 9.23 -21.47 17.81
CA ALA A 9 10.38 -21.08 17.01
C ALA A 9 10.09 -21.16 15.50
N GLU A 10 9.47 -22.25 15.04
CA GLU A 10 9.05 -22.39 13.64
C GLU A 10 8.08 -21.30 13.19
N SER A 11 7.11 -20.95 14.03
CA SER A 11 6.10 -19.93 13.73
C SER A 11 6.71 -18.53 13.65
N VAL A 12 7.66 -18.20 14.54
CA VAL A 12 8.40 -16.93 14.50
C VAL A 12 9.24 -16.83 13.23
N LEU A 13 9.97 -17.91 12.88
CA LEU A 13 10.78 -17.95 11.66
C LEU A 13 9.92 -17.82 10.40
N TYR A 14 8.75 -18.46 10.40
CA TYR A 14 7.77 -18.31 9.33
C TYR A 14 7.29 -16.85 9.20
N GLY A 15 6.88 -16.22 10.31
CA GLY A 15 6.45 -14.82 10.30
C GLY A 15 7.54 -13.85 9.81
N VAL A 16 8.81 -14.09 10.15
CA VAL A 16 9.95 -13.31 9.62
C VAL A 16 10.09 -13.51 8.10
N ALA A 17 9.97 -14.75 7.62
CA ALA A 17 10.08 -15.04 6.20
C ALA A 17 8.97 -14.36 5.37
N VAL A 18 7.74 -14.39 5.88
CA VAL A 18 6.59 -13.70 5.30
C VAL A 18 6.80 -12.20 5.27
N GLY A 19 7.18 -11.60 6.41
CA GLY A 19 7.43 -10.16 6.50
C GLY A 19 8.51 -9.69 5.52
N ARG A 20 9.57 -10.47 5.32
CA ARG A 20 10.61 -10.18 4.32
C ARG A 20 10.10 -10.22 2.89
N ARG A 21 9.21 -11.17 2.54
CA ARG A 21 8.60 -11.24 1.21
C ARG A 21 7.70 -10.03 0.96
N ALA A 22 6.86 -9.69 1.94
CA ALA A 22 5.98 -8.52 1.88
C ALA A 22 6.78 -7.23 1.66
N ALA A 23 7.84 -7.01 2.46
CA ALA A 23 8.74 -5.86 2.30
C ALA A 23 9.37 -5.81 0.91
N THR A 24 9.88 -6.94 0.42
CA THR A 24 10.49 -7.02 -0.93
C THR A 24 9.49 -6.69 -2.04
N ALA A 25 8.23 -7.15 -1.91
CA ALA A 25 7.17 -6.84 -2.86
C ALA A 25 6.82 -5.35 -2.85
N VAL A 26 6.69 -4.75 -1.67
CA VAL A 26 6.44 -3.30 -1.51
C VAL A 26 7.59 -2.49 -2.10
N ASP A 27 8.85 -2.83 -1.80
CA ASP A 27 10.02 -2.14 -2.35
C ASP A 27 10.04 -2.18 -3.88
N SER A 28 9.66 -3.32 -4.46
CA SER A 28 9.58 -3.51 -5.91
C SER A 28 8.49 -2.63 -6.55
N VAL A 29 7.31 -2.54 -5.94
CA VAL A 29 6.22 -1.65 -6.37
C VAL A 29 6.66 -0.19 -6.27
N MET A 30 7.24 0.20 -5.13
CA MET A 30 7.68 1.56 -4.88
C MET A 30 8.75 2.02 -5.86
N GLU A 31 9.68 1.13 -6.24
CA GLU A 31 10.69 1.44 -7.25
C GLU A 31 10.07 1.67 -8.63
N ARG A 32 9.15 0.81 -9.07
CA ARG A 32 8.43 1.00 -10.34
C ARG A 32 7.64 2.31 -10.34
N TRP A 33 6.95 2.63 -9.26
CA TRP A 33 6.18 3.86 -9.15
C TRP A 33 7.06 5.10 -9.12
N ARG A 34 8.22 5.07 -8.46
CA ARG A 34 9.21 6.17 -8.55
C ARG A 34 9.68 6.40 -9.98
N GLN A 35 9.86 5.34 -10.75
CA GLN A 35 10.24 5.45 -12.16
C GLN A 35 9.09 6.00 -13.02
N ALA A 36 7.88 5.47 -12.86
CA ALA A 36 6.69 5.90 -13.61
C ALA A 36 6.32 7.36 -13.34
N MET A 37 6.44 7.79 -12.09
CA MET A 37 6.18 9.18 -11.67
C MET A 37 7.38 10.12 -11.97
N GLY A 38 8.51 9.57 -12.40
CA GLY A 38 9.77 10.28 -12.64
C GLY A 38 10.67 10.36 -11.39
N SER A 39 11.94 9.99 -11.53
CA SER A 39 12.84 9.77 -10.37
C SER A 39 13.19 11.02 -9.55
N ARG A 40 12.88 12.23 -10.04
CA ARG A 40 13.16 13.51 -9.37
C ARG A 40 11.89 14.33 -9.11
N ARG A 41 10.91 13.74 -8.44
CA ARG A 41 9.76 14.51 -7.93
C ARG A 41 10.13 15.29 -6.68
N THR A 42 9.62 16.51 -6.58
CA THR A 42 9.79 17.39 -5.41
C THR A 42 8.43 17.72 -4.79
N GLY A 43 8.43 18.20 -3.54
CA GLY A 43 7.23 18.74 -2.89
C GLY A 43 6.15 17.70 -2.58
N ALA A 44 4.92 17.95 -3.05
CA ALA A 44 3.76 17.10 -2.76
C ALA A 44 3.89 15.70 -3.39
N ALA A 45 4.33 15.60 -4.64
CA ALA A 45 4.39 14.31 -5.31
C ALA A 45 5.43 13.35 -4.70
N ALA A 46 6.51 13.87 -4.12
CA ALA A 46 7.48 13.08 -3.36
C ALA A 46 6.89 12.45 -2.08
N ARG A 47 5.85 13.08 -1.51
CA ARG A 47 5.17 12.61 -0.29
C ARG A 47 3.99 11.68 -0.57
N LEU A 48 3.55 11.57 -1.83
CA LEU A 48 2.40 10.73 -2.18
C LEU A 48 2.70 9.23 -1.99
N LEU A 49 3.82 8.73 -2.51
CA LEU A 49 4.09 7.29 -2.46
C LEU A 49 4.23 6.77 -1.02
N PRO A 50 4.99 7.43 -0.11
CA PRO A 50 5.01 7.04 1.30
C PRO A 50 3.63 7.09 1.96
N HIS A 51 2.80 8.07 1.60
CA HIS A 51 1.40 8.15 2.07
C HIS A 51 0.58 6.94 1.61
N LEU A 52 0.73 6.52 0.35
CA LEU A 52 0.00 5.35 -0.18
C LEU A 52 0.42 4.02 0.49
N VAL A 53 1.67 3.89 0.94
CA VAL A 53 2.10 2.72 1.72
C VAL A 53 1.38 2.67 3.08
N ALA A 54 1.26 3.82 3.76
CA ALA A 54 0.54 3.91 5.03
C ALA A 54 -0.98 3.81 4.85
N GLN A 55 -1.50 4.31 3.72
CA GLN A 55 -2.92 4.37 3.41
C GLN A 55 -3.18 4.11 1.92
N PRO A 56 -3.30 2.83 1.52
CA PRO A 56 -3.47 2.44 0.11
C PRO A 56 -4.77 2.94 -0.53
N VAL A 57 -5.78 3.28 0.27
CA VAL A 57 -7.02 3.90 -0.19
C VAL A 57 -7.16 5.27 0.46
N THR A 58 -7.13 6.33 -0.35
CA THR A 58 -7.16 7.71 0.11
C THR A 58 -8.22 8.52 -0.63
N SER A 59 -8.76 9.55 0.03
CA SER A 59 -9.52 10.60 -0.64
C SER A 59 -8.63 11.80 -0.95
N VAL A 60 -9.13 12.73 -1.77
CA VAL A 60 -8.46 14.02 -2.03
C VAL A 60 -8.21 14.80 -0.73
N ALA A 61 -9.20 14.87 0.17
CA ALA A 61 -9.07 15.59 1.45
C ALA A 61 -8.02 14.96 2.37
N ILE A 62 -7.98 13.63 2.45
CA ILE A 62 -6.98 12.90 3.24
C ILE A 62 -5.59 13.12 2.66
N ALA A 63 -5.44 13.00 1.33
CA ALA A 63 -4.17 13.24 0.64
C ALA A 63 -3.71 14.69 0.84
N ALA A 64 -4.59 15.68 0.73
CA ALA A 64 -4.25 17.09 0.94
C ALA A 64 -3.66 17.34 2.33
N LYS A 65 -4.27 16.76 3.37
CA LYS A 65 -3.76 16.83 4.74
C LYS A 65 -2.40 16.15 4.88
N ALA A 66 -2.24 14.93 4.37
CA ALA A 66 -0.98 14.18 4.46
C ALA A 66 0.16 14.84 3.69
N LEU A 67 -0.16 15.42 2.53
CA LEU A 67 0.76 16.12 1.67
C LEU A 67 1.00 17.57 2.12
N GLY A 68 0.25 18.10 3.09
CA GLY A 68 0.35 19.50 3.54
C GLY A 68 0.16 20.52 2.42
N VAL A 69 -0.82 20.28 1.53
CA VAL A 69 -1.14 21.15 0.38
C VAL A 69 -2.64 21.37 0.24
N SER A 70 -3.06 22.25 -0.66
CA SER A 70 -4.47 22.44 -0.98
C SER A 70 -5.09 21.18 -1.61
N GLU A 71 -6.40 20.99 -1.45
CA GLU A 71 -7.12 19.89 -2.12
C GLU A 71 -6.98 19.91 -3.63
N ARG A 72 -6.91 21.10 -4.26
CA ARG A 72 -6.66 21.23 -5.69
C ARG A 72 -5.28 20.68 -6.08
N GLN A 73 -4.24 21.02 -5.32
CA GLN A 73 -2.89 20.52 -5.58
C GLN A 73 -2.79 19.01 -5.31
N ALA A 74 -3.43 18.51 -4.25
CA ALA A 74 -3.49 17.08 -3.97
C ALA A 74 -4.21 16.33 -5.09
N LEU A 75 -5.30 16.89 -5.61
CA LEU A 75 -6.03 16.30 -6.72
C LEU A 75 -5.17 16.22 -7.98
N ASN A 76 -4.45 17.29 -8.35
CA ASN A 76 -3.54 17.25 -9.49
C ASN A 76 -2.49 16.13 -9.35
N VAL A 77 -1.88 16.01 -8.16
CA VAL A 77 -0.90 14.96 -7.86
C VAL A 77 -1.52 13.55 -7.95
N LEU A 78 -2.77 13.38 -7.52
CA LEU A 78 -3.51 12.12 -7.64
C LEU A 78 -3.91 11.79 -9.08
N ASP A 79 -4.28 12.80 -9.88
CA ASP A 79 -4.60 12.63 -11.29
C ASP A 79 -3.35 12.24 -12.08
N GLU A 80 -2.19 12.86 -11.82
CA GLU A 80 -0.91 12.45 -12.40
C GLU A 80 -0.50 11.02 -11.96
N ALA A 81 -0.75 10.66 -10.70
CA ALA A 81 -0.54 9.30 -10.21
C ALA A 81 -1.48 8.29 -10.87
N CYS A 82 -2.67 8.72 -11.27
CA CYS A 82 -3.60 7.91 -12.04
C CYS A 82 -3.11 7.69 -13.48
N GLU A 83 -2.59 8.74 -14.12
CA GLU A 83 -1.96 8.65 -15.45
C GLU A 83 -0.74 7.72 -15.44
N ALA A 84 0.05 7.77 -14.36
CA ALA A 84 1.19 6.88 -14.13
C ALA A 84 0.80 5.47 -13.62
N GLN A 85 -0.49 5.16 -13.53
CA GLN A 85 -1.04 3.86 -13.06
C GLN A 85 -0.65 3.46 -11.62
N VAL A 86 -0.22 4.42 -10.80
CA VAL A 86 0.10 4.22 -9.38
C VAL A 86 -1.17 4.02 -8.56
N VAL A 87 -2.23 4.75 -8.91
CA VAL A 87 -3.55 4.64 -8.30
C VAL A 87 -4.65 4.59 -9.35
N SER A 88 -5.83 4.13 -8.96
CA SER A 88 -7.05 4.21 -9.77
C SER A 88 -8.20 4.81 -8.97
N PRO A 89 -9.16 5.51 -9.61
CA PRO A 89 -10.34 6.01 -8.93
C PRO A 89 -11.17 4.84 -8.38
N CYS A 90 -11.69 4.98 -7.16
CA CYS A 90 -12.54 3.98 -6.54
C CYS A 90 -13.74 4.60 -5.81
N GLY A 91 -14.73 3.75 -5.51
CA GLY A 91 -15.94 4.15 -4.79
C GLY A 91 -16.93 4.96 -5.64
N ASN A 92 -17.95 5.50 -4.96
CA ASN A 92 -19.05 6.20 -5.61
C ASN A 92 -18.93 7.72 -5.40
N ARG A 93 -19.03 8.52 -6.46
CA ARG A 93 -18.68 9.96 -6.50
C ARG A 93 -19.46 10.82 -5.48
N ARG A 94 -20.60 10.30 -4.99
CA ARG A 94 -21.47 10.92 -3.99
C ARG A 94 -20.83 11.06 -2.59
N ARG A 95 -19.81 10.26 -2.25
CA ARG A 95 -19.09 10.31 -0.96
C ARG A 95 -17.71 10.99 -1.05
N GLY A 96 -17.39 11.58 -2.20
CA GLY A 96 -16.06 12.15 -2.50
C GLY A 96 -15.30 11.32 -3.54
N ARG A 97 -14.19 11.88 -4.07
CA ARG A 97 -13.27 11.16 -4.97
C ARG A 97 -12.26 10.39 -4.13
N PHE A 98 -12.29 9.06 -4.25
CA PHE A 98 -11.30 8.16 -3.66
C PHE A 98 -10.41 7.56 -4.73
N PHE A 99 -9.21 7.20 -4.31
CA PHE A 99 -8.19 6.57 -5.12
C PHE A 99 -7.62 5.38 -4.36
N GLN A 100 -7.35 4.29 -5.06
CA GLN A 100 -6.77 3.08 -4.51
C GLN A 100 -5.46 2.73 -5.22
N ALA A 101 -4.47 2.32 -4.43
CA ALA A 101 -3.22 1.73 -4.89
C ALA A 101 -3.40 0.21 -4.94
N THR A 102 -3.95 -0.31 -6.04
CA THR A 102 -4.34 -1.72 -6.16
C THR A 102 -3.18 -2.69 -5.92
N GLU A 103 -1.99 -2.41 -6.46
CA GLU A 103 -0.81 -3.28 -6.26
C GLU A 103 -0.43 -3.44 -4.78
N LEU A 104 -0.60 -2.40 -3.96
CA LEU A 104 -0.35 -2.51 -2.51
C LEU A 104 -1.43 -3.34 -1.80
N LEU A 105 -2.70 -3.19 -2.21
CA LEU A 105 -3.79 -4.01 -1.68
C LEU A 105 -3.58 -5.50 -2.01
N GLU A 106 -3.15 -5.79 -3.24
CA GLU A 106 -2.83 -7.14 -3.68
C GLU A 106 -1.67 -7.76 -2.89
N ILE A 107 -0.65 -6.99 -2.52
CA ILE A 107 0.43 -7.46 -1.65
C ILE A 107 -0.11 -7.85 -0.26
N VAL A 108 -0.95 -7.00 0.33
CA VAL A 108 -1.57 -7.28 1.64
C VAL A 108 -2.45 -8.53 1.57
N ASP A 109 -3.24 -8.67 0.50
CA ASP A 109 -4.10 -9.83 0.27
C ASP A 109 -3.29 -11.11 0.05
N ALA A 110 -2.19 -11.04 -0.70
CA ALA A 110 -1.30 -12.17 -0.95
C ALA A 110 -0.68 -12.68 0.36
N VAL A 111 -0.18 -11.77 1.21
CA VAL A 111 0.36 -12.12 2.54
C VAL A 111 -0.72 -12.80 3.39
N GLY A 112 -1.91 -12.20 3.49
CA GLY A 112 -3.01 -12.79 4.27
C GLY A 112 -3.52 -14.13 3.74
N ALA A 113 -3.42 -14.37 2.42
CA ALA A 113 -3.78 -15.63 1.79
C ALA A 113 -2.73 -16.73 1.99
N GLU A 114 -1.44 -16.38 1.91
CA GLU A 114 -0.32 -17.30 2.19
C GLU A 114 -0.27 -17.71 3.67
N ASP A 115 -0.52 -16.77 4.58
CA ASP A 115 -0.35 -16.94 6.04
C ASP A 115 -1.43 -17.80 6.72
N GLY A 116 -2.48 -18.21 6.00
CA GLY A 116 -3.53 -19.02 6.59
C GLY A 116 -4.45 -18.28 7.56
N LEU A 117 -4.53 -16.95 7.49
CA LEU A 117 -5.56 -16.17 8.19
C LEU A 117 -6.98 -16.59 7.75
N ARG A 118 -7.15 -17.07 6.51
CA ARG A 118 -8.39 -17.70 6.01
C ARG A 118 -8.60 -19.15 6.46
N ARG A 119 -7.58 -19.83 6.98
CA ARG A 119 -7.65 -21.24 7.41
C ARG A 119 -8.17 -21.40 8.85
N ALA A 120 -8.34 -20.30 9.59
CA ALA A 120 -8.76 -20.28 10.99
C ALA A 120 -10.21 -19.80 11.24
N LEU A 121 -10.94 -19.38 10.20
CA LEU A 121 -12.37 -19.04 10.33
C LEU A 121 -13.22 -20.22 9.85
N PRO A 122 -13.91 -20.95 10.74
CA PRO A 122 -14.95 -21.88 10.31
C PRO A 122 -16.05 -21.09 9.57
N ARG A 123 -16.50 -21.63 8.43
CA ARG A 123 -17.79 -21.25 7.85
C ARG A 123 -18.92 -21.94 8.61
#